data_AF-A0A6T6AWY6-F1
#
_entry.id   AF-A0A6T6AWY6-F1
#
_cell.length_a   1.000
_cell.length_b   1.000
_cell.length_c   1.000
_cell.angle_alpha   90.00
_cell.angle_beta   90.00
_cell.angle_gamma   90.00
#
_symmetry.space_group_name_H-M   'P 1'
#
loop_
_entity.id
_entity.type
_entity.pdbx_description
1 polymer ?
#
loop_
_entity_poly.entity_id
_entity_poly.type
_entity_poly.pdbx_seq_one_letter_code
_entity_poly.pdbx_strand_id
1 'polypeptide(L)'
;MGQLKLWIQLSMPRIEDGNNFGVSIQQEVINELSRSEDGAFAILDSGCKYLGTRAKLGTKLLKYGNVEDYKRAIVELDRKEAINLCLCCLDTRNYYITIHDLISKNMEKLKRPRGSGVASTSMY
;
A
#
# COMPACT_ATOMS: atom_id res chain seq x y z
N MET A 1 -7.95 3.22 1.56
CA MET A 1 -7.66 2.32 0.42
C MET A 1 -8.75 1.25 0.27
N GLY A 2 -9.09 0.49 1.32
CA GLY A 2 -10.14 -0.53 1.29
C GLY A 2 -11.50 -0.14 0.67
N GLN A 3 -12.09 1.00 1.06
CA GLN A 3 -13.39 1.46 0.50
C GLN A 3 -13.32 1.69 -1.01
N LEU A 4 -12.25 2.31 -1.49
CA LEU A 4 -12.06 2.58 -2.91
C LEU A 4 -11.80 1.29 -3.69
N LYS A 5 -10.96 0.39 -3.15
CA LYS A 5 -10.72 -0.93 -3.76
C LYS A 5 -12.03 -1.70 -3.92
N LEU A 6 -12.85 -1.72 -2.87
CA LEU A 6 -14.18 -2.33 -2.89
C LEU A 6 -15.08 -1.70 -3.95
N TRP A 7 -15.10 -0.36 -4.06
CA TRP A 7 -15.88 0.34 -5.08
C TRP A 7 -15.47 -0.09 -6.51
N ILE A 8 -14.17 -0.17 -6.81
CA ILE A 8 -13.71 -0.62 -8.14
C ILE A 8 -14.08 -2.08 -8.38
N GLN A 9 -13.89 -2.95 -7.38
CA GLN A 9 -14.25 -4.38 -7.47
C GLN A 9 -15.75 -4.57 -7.77
N LEU A 10 -16.62 -3.82 -7.11
CA LEU A 10 -18.06 -3.84 -7.36
C LEU A 10 -18.45 -3.23 -8.71
N SER A 11 -17.56 -2.44 -9.32
CA SER A 11 -17.74 -1.83 -10.64
C SER A 11 -17.18 -2.69 -11.79
N MET A 12 -16.63 -3.87 -11.49
CA MET A 12 -16.16 -4.82 -12.50
C MET A 12 -17.35 -5.42 -13.26
N PRO A 13 -17.37 -5.38 -14.60
CA PRO A 13 -18.46 -5.94 -15.39
C PRO A 13 -18.37 -7.47 -15.50
N ARG A 14 -19.43 -8.11 -15.99
CA ARG A 14 -19.46 -9.55 -16.28
C ARG A 14 -18.30 -9.94 -17.21
N ILE A 15 -17.65 -11.09 -16.98
CA ILE A 15 -16.58 -11.61 -17.84
C ILE A 15 -17.13 -11.91 -19.25
N GLU A 16 -16.41 -11.46 -20.28
CA GLU A 16 -16.75 -11.63 -21.71
C GLU A 16 -15.46 -11.81 -22.53
N ASP A 17 -15.53 -12.41 -23.73
CA ASP A 17 -14.36 -12.72 -24.56
C ASP A 17 -13.78 -11.52 -25.36
N GLY A 18 -14.25 -10.30 -25.09
CA GLY A 18 -13.81 -9.10 -25.81
C GLY A 18 -14.00 -7.82 -25.02
N ASN A 19 -13.41 -6.72 -25.53
CA ASN A 19 -13.50 -5.38 -24.92
C ASN A 19 -13.04 -5.31 -23.45
N ASN A 20 -11.98 -6.06 -23.10
CA ASN A 20 -11.48 -6.18 -21.72
C ASN A 20 -10.39 -5.17 -21.35
N PHE A 21 -10.03 -4.24 -22.23
CA PHE A 21 -8.98 -3.25 -21.94
C PHE A 21 -9.29 -2.36 -20.72
N GLY A 22 -10.53 -1.87 -20.60
CA GLY A 22 -10.91 -1.10 -19.41
C GLY A 22 -10.97 -1.96 -18.15
N VAL A 23 -11.30 -3.25 -18.29
CA VAL A 23 -11.31 -4.23 -17.18
C VAL A 23 -9.89 -4.50 -16.70
N SER A 24 -8.90 -4.61 -17.60
CA SER A 24 -7.50 -4.75 -17.20
C SER A 24 -6.97 -3.51 -16.48
N ILE A 25 -7.41 -2.31 -16.87
CA ILE A 25 -7.09 -1.08 -16.13
C ILE A 25 -7.68 -1.14 -14.71
N GLN A 26 -8.95 -1.52 -14.56
CA GLN A 26 -9.55 -1.68 -13.22
C GLN A 26 -8.74 -2.67 -12.36
N GLN A 27 -8.32 -3.80 -12.94
CA GLN A 27 -7.49 -4.79 -12.23
C GLN A 27 -6.13 -4.23 -11.82
N GLU A 28 -5.47 -3.46 -12.68
CA GLU A 28 -4.18 -2.83 -12.37
C GLU A 28 -4.32 -1.82 -11.21
N VAL A 29 -5.38 -1.01 -11.21
CA VAL A 29 -5.64 -0.07 -10.11
C VAL A 29 -5.94 -0.81 -8.80
N ILE A 30 -6.72 -1.90 -8.84
CA ILE A 30 -6.99 -2.75 -7.66
C ILE A 30 -5.69 -3.34 -7.09
N ASN A 31 -4.78 -3.79 -7.97
CA ASN A 31 -3.50 -4.35 -7.57
C ASN A 31 -2.63 -3.27 -6.89
N GLU A 32 -2.58 -2.06 -7.44
CA GLU A 32 -1.82 -0.96 -6.83
C GLU A 32 -2.39 -0.53 -5.48
N LEU A 33 -3.72 -0.48 -5.36
CA LEU A 33 -4.38 -0.22 -4.08
C LEU A 33 -4.07 -1.28 -3.04
N SER A 34 -3.98 -2.55 -3.44
CA SER A 34 -3.62 -3.64 -2.53
C SER A 34 -2.15 -3.55 -2.10
N ARG A 35 -1.23 -3.29 -3.04
CA ARG A 35 0.20 -3.08 -2.73
C ARG A 35 0.41 -1.94 -1.74
N SER A 36 -0.27 -0.82 -1.96
CA SER A 36 -0.19 0.35 -1.07
C SER A 36 -0.78 0.06 0.32
N GLU A 37 -1.86 -0.73 0.38
CA GLU A 37 -2.48 -1.16 1.64
C GLU A 37 -1.56 -2.09 2.44
N ASP A 38 -0.94 -3.08 1.77
CA ASP A 38 0.07 -3.96 2.38
C ASP A 38 1.27 -3.16 2.90
N GLY A 39 1.73 -2.17 2.14
CA GLY A 39 2.79 -1.24 2.56
C GLY A 39 2.41 -0.46 3.82
N ALA A 40 1.18 0.07 3.89
CA ALA A 40 0.68 0.76 5.08
C ALA A 40 0.59 -0.17 6.30
N PHE A 41 0.15 -1.42 6.13
CA PHE A 41 0.17 -2.41 7.21
C PHE A 41 1.59 -2.75 7.68
N ALA A 42 2.54 -2.85 6.76
CA ALA A 42 3.94 -3.10 7.09
C ALA A 42 4.55 -1.94 7.91
N ILE A 43 4.19 -0.69 7.60
CA ILE A 43 4.59 0.48 8.40
C ILE A 43 4.07 0.36 9.83
N LEU A 44 2.79 0.02 10.02
CA LEU A 44 2.20 -0.15 11.35
C LEU A 44 2.89 -1.27 12.16
N ASP A 45 3.15 -2.40 11.51
CA ASP A 45 3.82 -3.54 12.14
C ASP A 45 5.30 -3.25 12.49
N SER A 46 5.97 -2.39 11.71
CA SER A 46 7.36 -2.01 11.96
C SER A 46 7.55 -1.33 13.32
N GLY A 47 6.61 -0.47 13.73
CA GLY A 47 6.66 0.19 15.03
C GLY A 47 6.54 -0.80 16.20
N CYS A 48 5.65 -1.78 16.08
CA CYS A 48 5.52 -2.86 17.06
C CYS A 48 6.82 -3.68 17.18
N LYS A 49 7.44 -4.00 16.04
CA LYS A 49 8.72 -4.72 15.98
C LYS A 49 9.87 -3.94 16.61
N TYR A 50 9.95 -2.63 16.39
CA TYR A 50 10.93 -1.75 17.03
C TYR A 50 10.80 -1.81 18.55
N LEU A 51 9.59 -1.59 19.09
CA LEU A 51 9.34 -1.61 20.53
C LEU A 51 9.73 -2.97 21.15
N GLY A 52 9.34 -4.07 20.50
CA GLY A 52 9.69 -5.42 20.96
C GLY A 52 11.20 -5.69 20.91
N THR A 53 11.91 -5.23 19.88
CA THR A 53 13.37 -5.40 19.75
C THR A 53 14.10 -4.56 20.78
N ARG A 54 13.66 -3.30 20.97
CA ARG A 54 14.23 -2.39 21.96
C ARG A 54 14.06 -2.92 23.38
N ALA A 55 12.88 -3.45 23.71
CA ALA A 55 12.63 -4.08 25.01
C ALA A 55 13.57 -5.27 25.26
N LYS A 56 13.78 -6.14 24.26
CA LYS A 56 14.72 -7.27 24.35
C LYS A 56 16.15 -6.81 24.63
N LEU A 57 16.62 -5.76 23.95
CA LEU A 57 17.93 -5.18 24.20
C LEU A 57 18.02 -4.55 25.60
N GLY A 58 16.97 -3.86 26.05
CA GLY A 58 16.87 -3.32 27.41
C GLY A 58 17.04 -4.40 28.48
N THR A 59 16.35 -5.54 28.34
CA THR A 59 16.50 -6.69 29.25
C THR A 59 17.93 -7.24 29.25
N LYS A 60 18.60 -7.27 28.09
CA LYS A 60 20.01 -7.71 28.00
C LYS A 60 20.95 -6.73 28.68
N LEU A 61 20.75 -5.43 28.51
CA LEU A 61 21.54 -4.40 29.17
C LEU A 61 21.42 -4.50 30.69
N LEU A 62 20.21 -4.68 31.22
CA LEU A 62 20.00 -4.86 32.66
C LEU A 62 20.68 -6.11 33.20
N LYS A 63 20.68 -7.22 32.43
CA LYS A 63 21.28 -8.49 32.84
C LYS A 63 22.82 -8.48 32.72
N TYR A 64 23.37 -7.75 31.76
CA TYR A 64 24.79 -7.75 31.40
C TYR A 64 25.33 -6.31 31.33
N GLY A 65 25.20 -5.55 32.43
CA GLY A 65 25.48 -4.11 32.45
C GLY A 65 26.93 -3.71 32.15
N ASN A 66 27.87 -4.66 32.25
CA ASN A 66 29.28 -4.49 31.89
C ASN A 66 29.56 -4.65 30.39
N VAL A 67 28.60 -5.12 29.60
CA VAL A 67 28.73 -5.28 28.15
C VAL A 67 28.23 -4.01 27.46
N GLU A 68 29.17 -3.13 27.09
CA GLU A 68 28.88 -1.84 26.45
C GLU A 68 28.18 -1.98 25.10
N ASP A 69 28.35 -3.10 24.39
CA ASP A 69 27.69 -3.35 23.11
C ASP A 69 26.16 -3.32 23.22
N TYR A 70 25.57 -3.69 24.36
CA TYR A 70 24.12 -3.57 24.54
C TYR A 70 23.66 -2.11 24.63
N LYS A 71 24.44 -1.23 25.25
CA LYS A 71 24.15 0.22 25.26
C LYS A 71 24.25 0.79 23.85
N ARG A 72 25.33 0.44 23.13
CA ARG A 72 25.54 0.87 21.74
C ARG A 72 24.44 0.36 20.81
N ALA A 73 24.04 -0.90 20.94
CA ALA A 73 22.98 -1.49 20.13
C ALA A 73 21.64 -0.78 20.30
N ILE A 74 21.29 -0.34 21.51
CA ILE A 74 20.07 0.46 21.75
C ILE A 74 20.16 1.81 21.03
N VAL A 75 21.30 2.50 21.14
CA VAL A 75 21.51 3.79 20.47
C VAL A 75 21.41 3.65 18.95
N GLU A 76 22.03 2.62 18.37
CA GLU A 76 21.96 2.38 16.93
C GLU A 76 20.56 1.96 16.47
N LEU A 77 19.85 1.16 17.28
CA LEU A 77 18.45 0.82 17.01
C LEU A 77 17.56 2.06 17.00
N ASP A 78 17.71 2.95 17.99
CA ASP A 78 16.93 4.19 18.11
C ASP A 78 17.23 5.16 16.95
N ARG A 79 18.50 5.28 16.53
CA ARG A 79 18.90 6.08 15.36
C ARG A 79 18.30 5.53 14.07
N LYS A 80 18.39 4.21 13.87
CA LYS A 80 17.77 3.54 12.72
C LYS A 80 16.27 3.81 12.70
N GLU A 81 15.61 3.72 13.85
CA GLU A 81 14.16 3.91 13.91
C GLU A 81 13.75 5.35 13.61
N ALA A 82 14.51 6.35 14.06
CA ALA A 82 14.25 7.74 13.70
C ALA A 82 14.25 7.95 12.17
N ILE A 83 15.21 7.33 11.46
CA ILE A 83 15.27 7.35 10.00
C ILE A 83 14.07 6.59 9.40
N ASN A 84 13.77 5.40 9.91
CA ASN A 84 12.63 4.61 9.45
C ASN A 84 11.30 5.37 9.57
N LEU A 85 11.05 6.07 10.67
CA LEU A 85 9.83 6.85 10.88
C LEU A 85 9.71 7.98 9.84
N CYS A 86 10.82 8.63 9.49
CA CYS A 86 10.84 9.63 8.42
C CYS A 86 10.49 8.99 7.06
N LEU A 87 11.07 7.83 6.76
CA LEU A 87 10.78 7.09 5.52
C LEU A 87 9.32 6.62 5.47
N CYS A 88 8.77 6.11 6.58
CA CYS A 88 7.36 5.72 6.67
C CYS A 88 6.40 6.89 6.36
N CYS A 89 6.73 8.09 6.82
CA CYS A 89 5.94 9.29 6.49
C CYS A 89 6.02 9.62 5.00
N LEU A 90 7.21 9.53 4.40
CA LEU A 90 7.41 9.75 2.96
C LEU A 90 6.67 8.70 2.13
N ASP A 91 6.76 7.42 2.50
CA ASP A 91 6.07 6.33 1.81
C ASP A 91 4.56 6.48 1.91
N THR A 92 4.03 6.82 3.08
CA THR A 92 2.60 7.09 3.26
C THR A 92 2.13 8.21 2.32
N ARG A 93 2.86 9.33 2.27
CA ARG A 93 2.56 10.43 1.36
C ARG A 93 2.61 9.97 -0.10
N ASN A 94 3.64 9.22 -0.47
CA ASN A 94 3.83 8.74 -1.83
C ASN A 94 2.70 7.78 -2.24
N TYR A 95 2.24 6.89 -1.36
CA TYR A 95 1.07 6.03 -1.62
C TYR A 95 -0.15 6.87 -1.99
N TYR A 96 -0.47 7.90 -1.21
CA TYR A 96 -1.62 8.78 -1.52
C TYR A 96 -1.47 9.49 -2.86
N ILE A 97 -0.29 10.03 -3.17
CA ILE A 97 -0.04 10.76 -4.43
C ILE A 97 -0.15 9.81 -5.62
N THR A 98 0.51 8.66 -5.57
CA THR A 98 0.50 7.67 -6.66
C THR A 98 -0.90 7.11 -6.90
N ILE A 99 -1.61 6.76 -5.83
CA ILE A 99 -3.01 6.29 -5.92
C ILE A 99 -3.89 7.36 -6.55
N HIS A 100 -3.79 8.60 -6.07
CA HIS A 100 -4.58 9.71 -6.58
C HIS A 100 -4.32 9.96 -8.08
N ASP A 101 -3.05 10.00 -8.48
CA ASP A 101 -2.66 10.18 -9.89
C ASP A 101 -3.20 9.06 -10.77
N LEU A 102 -3.02 7.80 -10.35
CA LEU A 102 -3.47 6.62 -11.08
C LEU A 102 -4.98 6.61 -11.28
N ILE A 103 -5.76 6.91 -10.23
CA ILE A 103 -7.22 6.98 -10.33
C ILE A 103 -7.66 8.13 -11.21
N SER A 104 -7.08 9.31 -11.02
CA SER A 104 -7.50 10.53 -11.73
C SER A 104 -7.32 10.38 -13.23
N LYS A 105 -6.19 9.79 -13.66
CA LYS A 105 -5.90 9.53 -15.08
C LYS A 105 -6.82 8.47 -15.69
N ASN A 106 -7.30 7.51 -14.90
CA ASN A 106 -8.05 6.36 -15.39
C ASN A 106 -9.55 6.39 -15.05
N MET A 107 -10.06 7.49 -14.49
CA MET A 107 -11.41 7.61 -13.93
C MET A 107 -12.53 7.16 -14.88
N GLU A 108 -12.45 7.52 -16.17
CA GLU A 108 -13.42 7.11 -17.18
C GLU A 108 -13.49 5.58 -17.34
N LYS A 109 -12.34 4.91 -17.40
CA LYS A 109 -12.25 3.45 -17.52
C LYS A 109 -12.61 2.74 -16.22
N LEU A 110 -12.36 3.37 -15.07
CA LEU A 110 -12.80 2.84 -13.78
C LEU A 110 -14.33 2.83 -13.63
N LYS A 111 -15.01 3.85 -14.14
CA LYS A 111 -16.49 3.94 -14.12
C LYS A 111 -17.16 3.17 -15.25
N ARG A 112 -16.58 3.18 -16.45
CA ARG A 112 -17.16 2.63 -17.68
C ARG A 112 -16.08 1.86 -18.46
N PRO A 113 -15.65 0.68 -17.97
CA PRO A 113 -14.54 -0.07 -18.57
C PRO A 113 -14.78 -0.46 -20.03
N ARG A 114 -16.03 -0.74 -20.40
CA ARG A 114 -16.46 -1.09 -21.76
C ARG A 114 -17.04 0.07 -22.57
N GLY A 115 -17.08 1.28 -22.01
CA GLY A 115 -17.79 2.43 -22.60
C GLY A 115 -19.31 2.35 -22.44
N SER A 116 -20.01 3.41 -22.85
CA SER A 116 -21.47 3.39 -23.00
C SER A 116 -21.80 2.58 -24.26
N GLY A 117 -22.50 1.45 -24.10
CA GLY A 117 -22.87 0.59 -25.22
C GLY A 117 -23.67 1.33 -26.28
N VAL A 118 -23.01 1.74 -27.36
CA VAL A 118 -23.63 1.98 -28.67
C VAL A 118 -22.68 1.43 -29.73
N ALA A 119 -22.76 0.11 -29.93
CA ALA A 119 -22.35 -0.54 -31.16
C ALA A 119 -23.20 -1.82 -31.31
N SER A 120 -24.51 -1.62 -31.38
CA SER A 120 -25.45 -2.61 -31.90
C SER A 120 -26.48 -1.90 -32.76
N THR A 121 -26.01 -1.02 -33.65
CA THR A 121 -26.83 -0.66 -34.81
C THR A 121 -26.70 -1.81 -35.78
N SER A 122 -27.65 -2.74 -35.68
CA SER A 122 -28.07 -3.54 -36.82
C SER A 122 -28.30 -2.57 -37.98
N MET A 123 -27.42 -2.60 -38.97
CA MET A 123 -27.71 -2.07 -40.29
C MET A 123 -27.70 -3.27 -41.23
N TYR A 124 -28.94 -3.63 -41.60
CA TYR A 124 -29.38 -4.41 -42.76
C TYR A 124 -28.43 -5.50 -43.28
#